data_AF-A0A1E3VZS0-F1
#
_entry.id   AF-A0A1E3VZS0-F1
#
_cell.length_a   1.000
_cell.length_b   1.000
_cell.length_c   1.000
_cell.angle_alpha   90.00
_cell.angle_beta   90.00
_cell.angle_gamma   90.00
#
_symmetry.space_group_name_H-M   'P 1'
#
loop_
_entity.id
_entity.type
_entity.pdbx_description
1 polymer ?
#
loop_
_entity_poly.entity_id
_entity_poly.type
_entity_poly.pdbx_seq_one_letter_code
_entity_poly.pdbx_strand_id
1 'polypeptide(L)'
;MQFAIDDARQRHAALTELIYFTDSQAMALLRLYSTVGIAMASASAALFAADPPVSTALAWALASATVVLVIGAVFCWLAMQTLQVSLPGRGAEFWLWAMDARVTAASAFTKYLENLEKESVWNREVNDTTSQHLMAAKIAGVLAPAFAFGAGLLAAQYGG
;
A
#
# COMPACT_ATOMS: atom_id res chain seq x y z
N MET A 1 -23.31 28.84 -5.34
CA MET A 1 -21.86 28.56 -5.56
C MET A 1 -21.19 27.98 -4.33
N GLN A 2 -21.38 28.57 -3.14
CA GLN A 2 -20.78 28.08 -1.89
C GLN A 2 -21.03 26.57 -1.64
N PHE A 3 -22.26 26.10 -1.82
CA PHE A 3 -22.60 24.68 -1.68
C PHE A 3 -21.78 23.73 -2.59
N ALA A 4 -21.53 24.11 -3.85
CA ALA A 4 -20.76 23.28 -4.77
C ALA A 4 -19.27 23.23 -4.40
N ILE A 5 -18.74 24.31 -3.80
CA ILE A 5 -17.36 24.39 -3.32
C ILE A 5 -17.19 23.53 -2.07
N ASP A 6 -18.16 23.59 -1.16
CA ASP A 6 -18.14 22.80 0.07
C ASP A 6 -18.22 21.30 -0.25
N ASP A 7 -19.09 20.88 -1.18
CA ASP A 7 -19.17 19.50 -1.66
C ASP A 7 -17.84 19.04 -2.31
N ALA A 8 -17.25 19.85 -3.20
CA ALA A 8 -15.97 19.53 -3.83
C ALA A 8 -14.84 19.38 -2.79
N ARG A 9 -14.79 20.29 -1.80
CA ARG A 9 -13.81 20.24 -0.71
C ARG A 9 -14.00 19.00 0.17
N GLN A 10 -15.25 18.65 0.51
CA GLN A 10 -15.56 17.45 1.30
C GLN A 10 -15.14 16.17 0.57
N ARG A 11 -15.44 16.05 -0.73
CA ARG A 11 -15.01 14.89 -1.53
C ARG A 11 -13.49 14.77 -1.58
N HIS A 12 -12.78 15.88 -1.71
CA HIS A 12 -11.33 15.86 -1.72
C HIS A 12 -10.75 15.47 -0.35
N ALA A 13 -11.32 15.98 0.74
CA ALA A 13 -10.93 15.57 2.10
C ALA A 13 -11.18 14.08 2.35
N ALA A 14 -12.29 13.53 1.83
CA ALA A 14 -12.56 12.10 1.92
C ALA A 14 -11.55 11.26 1.12
N LEU A 15 -11.10 11.73 -0.04
CA LEU A 15 -10.05 11.05 -0.83
C LEU A 15 -8.70 11.05 -0.12
N THR A 16 -8.30 12.18 0.48
CA THR A 16 -7.04 12.22 1.22
C THR A 16 -7.08 11.39 2.49
N GLU A 17 -8.22 11.34 3.19
CA GLU A 17 -8.44 10.44 4.32
C GLU A 17 -8.37 8.97 3.90
N LEU A 18 -8.93 8.61 2.74
CA LEU A 18 -8.85 7.26 2.20
C LEU A 18 -7.41 6.84 1.90
N ILE A 19 -6.59 7.73 1.31
CA ILE A 19 -5.17 7.48 1.06
C ILE A 19 -4.44 7.24 2.38
N TYR A 20 -4.62 8.13 3.36
CA TYR A 20 -3.99 7.99 4.67
C TYR A 20 -4.38 6.70 5.38
N PHE A 21 -5.65 6.32 5.31
CA PHE A 21 -6.13 5.05 5.86
C PHE A 21 -5.47 3.86 5.17
N THR A 22 -5.33 3.91 3.84
CA THR A 22 -4.69 2.86 3.04
C THR A 22 -3.21 2.70 3.40
N ASP A 23 -2.49 3.81 3.60
CA ASP A 23 -1.09 3.80 4.08
C ASP A 23 -0.98 3.18 5.48
N SER A 24 -1.89 3.53 6.39
CA SER A 24 -1.91 2.97 7.74
C SER A 24 -2.13 1.45 7.73
N GLN A 25 -3.00 0.96 6.85
CA GLN A 25 -3.22 -0.47 6.65
C GLN A 25 -1.99 -1.15 6.05
N ALA A 26 -1.37 -0.56 5.03
CA ALA A 26 -0.17 -1.10 4.40
C ALA A 26 0.99 -1.19 5.40
N MET A 27 1.15 -0.18 6.26
CA MET A 27 2.16 -0.18 7.32
C MET A 27 1.88 -1.26 8.37
N ALA A 28 0.63 -1.45 8.78
CA ALA A 28 0.26 -2.51 9.71
C ALA A 28 0.54 -3.91 9.13
N LEU A 29 0.19 -4.15 7.86
CA LEU A 29 0.49 -5.40 7.16
C LEU A 29 2.00 -5.61 6.99
N LEU A 30 2.76 -4.56 6.66
CA LEU A 30 4.22 -4.67 6.55
C LEU A 30 4.85 -5.10 7.88
N ARG A 31 4.41 -4.53 9.00
CA ARG A 31 4.88 -4.93 10.34
C ARG A 31 4.55 -6.39 10.64
N LEU A 32 3.34 -6.83 10.29
CA LEU A 32 2.96 -8.23 10.44
C LEU A 32 3.86 -9.14 9.59
N TYR A 33 4.01 -8.86 8.30
CA TYR A 33 4.77 -9.69 7.35
C TYR A 33 6.26 -9.74 7.68
N SER A 34 6.86 -8.62 8.09
CA SER A 34 8.25 -8.60 8.53
C SER A 34 8.46 -9.40 9.82
N THR A 35 7.61 -9.21 10.83
CA THR A 35 7.73 -9.93 12.12
C THR A 35 7.54 -11.43 11.94
N VAL A 36 6.46 -11.83 11.27
CA VAL A 36 6.14 -13.25 11.04
C VAL A 36 7.14 -13.87 10.06
N GLY A 37 7.50 -13.15 8.99
CA GLY A 37 8.46 -13.61 7.99
C GLY A 37 9.85 -13.87 8.57
N ILE A 38 10.36 -12.97 9.42
CA ILE A 38 11.66 -13.18 10.10
C ILE A 38 11.61 -14.39 11.04
N ALA A 39 10.51 -14.55 11.79
CA ALA A 39 10.33 -15.69 12.67
C ALA A 39 10.30 -17.02 11.88
N MET A 40 9.56 -17.07 10.78
CA MET A 40 9.50 -18.24 9.90
C MET A 40 10.83 -18.53 9.22
N ALA A 41 11.54 -17.51 8.74
CA ALA A 41 12.88 -17.65 8.16
C ALA A 41 13.87 -18.25 9.17
N SER A 42 13.87 -17.74 10.40
CA SER A 42 14.74 -18.20 11.47
C SER A 42 14.43 -19.65 11.87
N ALA A 43 13.14 -19.99 11.99
CA ALA A 43 12.71 -21.35 12.30
C ALA A 43 13.05 -22.32 11.16
N SER A 44 12.86 -21.91 9.90
CA SER A 44 13.25 -22.70 8.72
C SER A 44 14.75 -23.00 8.72
N ALA A 45 15.59 -21.98 8.95
CA ALA A 45 17.04 -22.15 9.03
C ALA A 45 17.47 -23.09 10.17
N ALA A 46 16.84 -22.97 11.34
CA ALA A 46 17.12 -23.86 12.47
C ALA A 46 16.73 -25.32 12.17
N LEU A 47 15.63 -25.54 11.47
CA LEU A 47 15.19 -26.88 11.08
C LEU A 47 16.09 -27.51 10.02
N PHE A 48 16.60 -26.73 9.06
CA PHE A 48 17.61 -27.23 8.11
C PHE A 48 18.93 -27.64 8.78
N ALA A 49 19.22 -27.10 9.97
CA ALA A 49 20.39 -27.47 10.76
C ALA A 49 20.16 -28.66 11.71
N ALA A 50 18.93 -29.15 11.85
CA ALA A 50 18.57 -30.24 12.75
C ALA A 50 18.59 -31.62 12.05
N ASP A 51 19.07 -32.65 12.75
CA ASP A 51 19.47 -33.95 12.16
C ASP A 51 18.39 -35.07 12.04
N PRO A 52 17.06 -34.82 12.06
CA PRO A 52 16.09 -35.82 11.59
C PRO A 52 15.19 -35.35 10.41
N PRO A 53 14.66 -36.25 9.56
CA PRO A 53 13.97 -35.93 8.29
C PRO A 53 12.62 -35.22 8.44
N VAL A 54 11.95 -35.31 9.59
CA VAL A 54 10.73 -34.51 9.86
C VAL A 54 11.07 -33.00 9.88
N SER A 55 12.33 -32.64 10.11
CA SER A 55 12.80 -31.26 10.08
C SER A 55 12.75 -30.64 8.67
N THR A 56 12.96 -31.41 7.60
CA THR A 56 13.15 -30.86 6.25
C THR A 56 11.84 -30.45 5.60
N ALA A 57 10.77 -31.24 5.75
CA ALA A 57 9.45 -30.90 5.22
C ALA A 57 8.89 -29.63 5.88
N LEU A 58 9.02 -29.51 7.20
CA LEU A 58 8.62 -28.32 7.94
C LEU A 58 9.51 -27.11 7.58
N ALA A 59 10.82 -27.32 7.38
CA ALA A 59 11.72 -26.26 6.95
C ALA A 59 11.31 -25.67 5.59
N TRP A 60 10.95 -26.52 4.61
CA TRP A 60 10.46 -26.07 3.31
C TRP A 60 9.09 -25.39 3.37
N ALA A 61 8.18 -25.88 4.22
CA ALA A 61 6.89 -25.23 4.46
C ALA A 61 7.06 -23.80 5.00
N LEU A 62 7.97 -23.62 5.97
CA LEU A 62 8.25 -22.31 6.55
C LEU A 62 9.03 -21.41 5.58
N ALA A 63 9.94 -21.98 4.78
CA ALA A 63 10.67 -21.23 3.75
C ALA A 63 9.73 -20.69 2.67
N SER A 64 8.80 -21.50 2.16
CA SER A 64 7.85 -21.06 1.13
C SER A 64 6.90 -20.00 1.66
N ALA A 65 6.39 -20.16 2.89
CA ALA A 65 5.58 -19.16 3.57
C ALA A 65 6.33 -17.83 3.70
N THR A 66 7.61 -17.89 4.11
CA THR A 66 8.49 -16.72 4.23
C THR A 66 8.59 -15.98 2.90
N VAL A 67 8.84 -16.67 1.80
CA VAL A 67 8.95 -16.06 0.46
C VAL A 67 7.67 -15.32 0.09
N VAL A 68 6.49 -15.92 0.33
CA VAL A 68 5.21 -15.27 0.04
C VAL A 68 4.99 -14.04 0.90
N LEU A 69 5.34 -14.10 2.20
CA LEU A 69 5.26 -12.94 3.10
C LEU A 69 6.22 -11.82 2.69
N VAL A 70 7.41 -12.14 2.21
CA VAL A 70 8.37 -11.16 1.66
C VAL A 70 7.81 -10.49 0.41
N ILE A 71 7.21 -11.26 -0.51
CA ILE A 71 6.54 -10.71 -1.69
C ILE A 71 5.38 -9.78 -1.27
N GLY A 72 4.57 -10.21 -0.30
CA GLY A 72 3.52 -9.38 0.29
C GLY A 72 4.07 -8.07 0.89
N ALA A 73 5.21 -8.13 1.57
CA ALA A 73 5.87 -6.98 2.16
C ALA A 73 6.38 -5.99 1.09
N VAL A 74 6.88 -6.48 -0.04
CA VAL A 74 7.25 -5.64 -1.19
C VAL A 74 6.01 -4.91 -1.73
N PHE A 75 4.86 -5.59 -1.86
CA PHE A 75 3.62 -4.93 -2.28
C PHE A 75 3.12 -3.89 -1.25
N CYS A 76 3.28 -4.13 0.06
CA CYS A 76 3.01 -3.11 1.07
C CYS A 76 3.95 -1.90 0.92
N TRP A 77 5.22 -2.13 0.61
CA TRP A 77 6.18 -1.04 0.36
C TRP A 77 5.81 -0.23 -0.89
N LEU A 78 5.42 -0.90 -1.98
CA LEU A 78 4.93 -0.26 -3.20
C LEU A 78 3.66 0.56 -2.95
N ALA A 79 2.73 0.03 -2.15
CA ALA A 79 1.52 0.75 -1.77
C ALA A 79 1.85 2.05 -1.00
N MET A 80 2.87 2.03 -0.14
CA MET A 80 3.30 3.19 0.65
C MET A 80 4.31 4.11 -0.06
N GLN A 81 4.67 3.85 -1.32
CA GLN A 81 5.59 4.75 -2.02
C GLN A 81 5.02 6.17 -1.99
N THR A 82 5.86 7.12 -1.57
CA THR A 82 5.48 8.51 -1.38
C THR A 82 5.09 9.15 -2.70
N LEU A 83 3.83 8.99 -3.07
CA LEU A 83 3.22 9.72 -4.16
C LEU A 83 2.82 11.08 -3.60
N GLN A 84 3.21 12.14 -4.30
CA GLN A 84 2.87 13.50 -3.89
C GLN A 84 1.36 13.66 -3.98
N VAL A 85 0.68 13.58 -2.84
CA VAL A 85 -0.72 13.96 -2.71
C VAL A 85 -0.76 15.47 -2.76
N SER A 86 -1.24 16.01 -3.88
CA SER A 86 -1.41 17.46 -3.98
C SER A 86 -2.64 17.87 -3.17
N LEU A 87 -2.50 18.97 -2.43
CA LEU A 87 -3.58 19.59 -1.70
C LEU A 87 -4.01 20.84 -2.49
N PRO A 88 -5.21 20.86 -3.08
CA PRO A 88 -5.60 21.90 -4.01
C PRO A 88 -5.69 23.24 -3.31
N GLY A 89 -5.11 24.26 -3.94
CA GLY A 89 -5.08 25.61 -3.40
C GLY A 89 -4.37 25.74 -2.06
N ARG A 90 -3.40 24.87 -1.73
CA ARG A 90 -2.45 25.13 -0.64
C ARG A 90 -1.09 25.62 -1.12
N GLY A 91 -0.82 25.58 -2.42
CA GLY A 91 0.38 26.18 -2.99
C GLY A 91 0.38 27.68 -2.74
N ALA A 92 1.39 28.18 -2.00
CA ALA A 92 1.57 29.61 -1.79
C ALA A 92 1.61 30.38 -3.12
N GLU A 93 2.15 29.75 -4.17
CA GLU A 93 2.19 30.28 -5.54
C GLU A 93 0.82 30.61 -6.11
N PHE A 94 -0.20 29.77 -5.87
CA PHE A 94 -1.57 30.04 -6.33
C PHE A 94 -2.15 31.29 -5.66
N TRP A 95 -1.97 31.41 -4.34
CA TRP A 95 -2.49 32.56 -3.59
C TRP A 95 -1.73 33.85 -3.92
N LEU A 96 -0.41 33.75 -4.12
CA LEU A 96 0.40 34.89 -4.58
C LEU A 96 -0.05 35.36 -5.97
N TRP A 97 -0.36 34.44 -6.88
CA TRP A 97 -0.93 34.77 -8.19
C TRP A 97 -2.33 35.39 -8.07
N ALA A 98 -3.20 34.83 -7.24
CA ALA A 98 -4.57 35.30 -7.06
C ALA A 98 -4.65 36.70 -6.38
N MET A 99 -3.60 37.11 -5.67
CA MET A 99 -3.49 38.44 -5.05
C MET A 99 -3.03 39.54 -6.01
N ASP A 100 -2.61 39.22 -7.24
CA ASP A 100 -2.24 40.22 -8.24
C ASP A 100 -3.46 41.10 -8.57
N ALA A 101 -3.29 42.44 -8.52
CA ALA A 101 -4.36 43.40 -8.76
C ALA A 101 -5.03 43.26 -10.15
N ARG A 102 -4.38 42.57 -11.08
CA ARG A 102 -4.90 42.28 -12.43
C ARG A 102 -5.85 41.08 -12.47
N VAL A 103 -5.87 40.25 -11.42
CA VAL A 103 -6.66 39.02 -11.37
C VAL A 103 -8.02 39.32 -10.73
N THR A 104 -9.09 39.01 -11.45
CA THR A 104 -10.45 39.14 -10.92
C THR A 104 -10.79 37.95 -10.03
N ALA A 105 -11.68 38.16 -9.05
CA ALA A 105 -12.16 37.07 -8.18
C ALA A 105 -12.78 35.92 -9.00
N ALA A 106 -13.48 36.22 -10.09
CA ALA A 106 -14.04 35.21 -10.99
C ALA A 106 -12.93 34.40 -11.69
N SER A 107 -11.85 35.05 -12.17
CA SER A 107 -10.72 34.36 -12.79
C SER A 107 -9.97 33.48 -11.80
N ALA A 108 -9.71 33.98 -10.59
CA ALA A 108 -9.09 33.19 -9.52
C ALA A 108 -9.94 31.97 -9.17
N PHE A 109 -11.26 32.14 -9.13
CA PHE A 109 -12.20 31.07 -8.85
C PHE A 109 -12.21 29.97 -9.93
N THR A 110 -12.30 30.35 -11.21
CA THR A 110 -12.21 29.38 -12.31
C THR A 110 -10.89 28.62 -12.25
N LYS A 111 -9.78 29.33 -12.00
CA LYS A 111 -8.47 28.68 -11.94
C LYS A 111 -8.33 27.73 -10.76
N TYR A 112 -8.92 28.07 -9.62
CA TYR A 112 -8.99 27.18 -8.46
C TYR A 112 -9.73 25.88 -8.79
N LEU A 113 -10.89 25.97 -9.47
CA LEU A 113 -11.66 24.79 -9.86
C LEU A 113 -10.92 23.91 -10.88
N GLU A 114 -10.26 24.51 -11.86
CA GLU A 114 -9.42 23.77 -12.83
C GLU A 114 -8.29 22.99 -12.12
N ASN A 115 -7.61 23.65 -11.17
CA ASN A 115 -6.56 22.98 -10.39
C ASN A 115 -7.16 21.86 -9.53
N LEU A 116 -8.29 22.10 -8.88
CA LEU A 116 -8.96 21.11 -8.04
C LEU A 116 -9.40 19.88 -8.84
N GLU A 117 -9.90 20.06 -10.06
CA GLU A 117 -10.24 18.98 -10.97
C GLU A 117 -9.00 18.14 -11.33
N LYS A 118 -7.94 18.80 -11.79
CA LYS A 118 -6.68 18.15 -12.18
C LYS A 118 -6.09 17.34 -11.02
N GLU A 119 -6.03 17.94 -9.83
CA GLU A 119 -5.51 17.31 -8.63
C GLU A 119 -6.42 16.18 -8.14
N SER A 120 -7.74 16.30 -8.28
CA SER A 120 -8.66 15.21 -7.95
C SER A 120 -8.49 14.00 -8.87
N VAL A 121 -8.22 14.20 -10.16
CA VAL A 121 -7.97 13.09 -11.10
C VAL A 121 -6.67 12.37 -10.74
N TRP A 122 -5.61 13.14 -10.49
CA TRP A 122 -4.33 12.59 -10.04
C TRP A 122 -4.45 11.79 -8.74
N ASN A 123 -5.12 12.34 -7.72
CA ASN A 123 -5.30 11.64 -6.45
C ASN A 123 -6.13 10.35 -6.58
N ARG A 124 -7.08 10.27 -7.54
CA ARG A 124 -7.78 9.02 -7.83
C ARG A 124 -6.86 7.98 -8.45
N GLU A 125 -6.04 8.36 -9.43
CA GLU A 125 -5.10 7.44 -10.07
C GLU A 125 -4.08 6.87 -9.07
N VAL A 126 -3.57 7.73 -8.18
CA VAL A 126 -2.72 7.33 -7.06
C VAL A 126 -3.46 6.34 -6.15
N ASN A 127 -4.68 6.69 -5.73
CA ASN A 127 -5.47 5.83 -4.85
C ASN A 127 -5.78 4.45 -5.47
N ASP A 128 -6.11 4.40 -6.76
CA ASP A 128 -6.41 3.16 -7.47
C ASP A 128 -5.16 2.26 -7.55
N THR A 129 -4.01 2.85 -7.86
CA THR A 129 -2.71 2.14 -7.92
C THR A 129 -2.33 1.59 -6.55
N THR A 130 -2.37 2.43 -5.52
CA THR A 130 -2.08 2.03 -4.13
C THR A 130 -3.05 0.95 -3.64
N SER A 131 -4.33 1.05 -4.00
CA SER A 131 -5.35 0.06 -3.67
C SER A 131 -5.08 -1.30 -4.34
N GLN A 132 -4.64 -1.31 -5.60
CA GLN A 132 -4.25 -2.54 -6.30
C GLN A 132 -3.06 -3.23 -5.63
N HIS A 133 -2.03 -2.45 -5.26
CA HIS A 133 -0.88 -2.99 -4.52
C HIS A 133 -1.27 -3.54 -3.15
N LEU A 134 -2.13 -2.83 -2.41
CA LEU A 134 -2.63 -3.30 -1.12
C LEU A 134 -3.47 -4.59 -1.28
N MET A 135 -4.27 -4.70 -2.34
CA MET A 135 -5.02 -5.92 -2.63
C MET A 135 -4.08 -7.09 -2.93
N ALA A 136 -3.04 -6.89 -3.73
CA ALA A 136 -2.02 -7.90 -4.00
C ALA A 136 -1.31 -8.33 -2.70
N ALA A 137 -0.96 -7.39 -1.83
CA ALA A 137 -0.39 -7.68 -0.52
C ALA A 137 -1.32 -8.53 0.36
N LYS A 138 -2.62 -8.23 0.39
CA LYS A 138 -3.63 -9.02 1.12
C LYS A 138 -3.76 -10.44 0.55
N ILE A 139 -3.79 -10.58 -0.77
CA ILE A 139 -3.85 -11.88 -1.45
C ILE A 139 -2.61 -12.71 -1.09
N ALA A 140 -1.41 -12.12 -1.08
CA ALA A 140 -0.19 -12.81 -0.68
C ALA A 140 -0.31 -13.39 0.75
N GLY A 141 -0.84 -12.61 1.70
CA GLY A 141 -1.07 -13.09 3.07
C GLY A 141 -2.03 -14.27 3.15
N VAL A 142 -3.11 -14.25 2.35
CA VAL A 142 -4.08 -15.36 2.27
C VAL A 142 -3.48 -16.60 1.60
N LEU A 143 -2.59 -16.43 0.62
CA LEU A 143 -1.95 -17.52 -0.10
C LEU A 143 -0.79 -18.16 0.67
N ALA A 144 -0.15 -17.44 1.60
CA ALA A 144 1.02 -17.93 2.33
C ALA A 144 0.81 -19.31 2.99
N PRO A 145 -0.31 -19.59 3.71
CA PRO A 145 -0.58 -20.92 4.26
C PRO A 145 -0.74 -22.01 3.20
N ALA A 146 -1.33 -21.69 2.04
CA ALA A 146 -1.49 -22.66 0.96
C ALA A 146 -0.14 -23.07 0.35
N PHE A 147 0.76 -22.10 0.15
CA PHE A 147 2.13 -22.37 -0.28
C PHE A 147 2.95 -23.11 0.78
N ALA A 148 2.73 -22.82 2.07
CA ALA A 148 3.35 -23.54 3.18
C ALA A 148 2.97 -25.02 3.14
N PHE A 149 1.66 -25.30 3.04
CA PHE A 149 1.13 -26.65 3.02
C PHE A 149 1.58 -27.42 1.77
N GLY A 150 1.51 -26.80 0.58
CA GLY A 150 1.95 -27.41 -0.67
C GLY A 150 3.45 -27.74 -0.67
N ALA A 151 4.31 -26.82 -0.25
CA ALA A 151 5.74 -27.07 -0.16
C ALA A 151 6.09 -28.14 0.89
N GLY A 152 5.41 -28.11 2.03
CA GLY A 152 5.58 -29.12 3.08
C GLY A 152 5.20 -30.52 2.62
N LEU A 153 4.07 -30.67 1.92
CA LEU A 153 3.65 -31.96 1.36
C LEU A 153 4.62 -32.48 0.30
N LEU A 154 5.05 -31.62 -0.63
CA LEU A 154 6.02 -32.01 -1.66
C LEU A 154 7.35 -32.44 -1.02
N ALA A 155 7.86 -31.67 -0.06
CA ALA A 155 9.07 -32.03 0.65
C ALA A 155 8.92 -33.32 1.46
N ALA A 156 7.75 -33.60 2.05
CA ALA A 156 7.48 -34.86 2.73
C ALA A 156 7.42 -36.06 1.77
N GLN A 157 6.97 -35.86 0.52
CA GLN A 157 6.87 -36.94 -0.47
C GLN A 157 8.21 -37.28 -1.13
N TYR A 158 9.08 -36.29 -1.36
CA TYR A 158 10.34 -36.46 -2.11
C TYR A 158 11.60 -36.35 -1.25
N GLY A 159 11.50 -35.87 -0.01
CA GLY A 159 12.63 -35.64 0.90
C GLY A 159 12.78 -36.69 2.00
N GLY A 160 12.09 -37.84 1.89
CA GLY A 160 12.23 -39.01 2.75
C GLY A 160 13.25 -40.02 2.22
#